data_AF-A0A9D6QGR2-F1
#
_entry.id   AF-A0A9D6QGR2-F1
#
_cell.length_a   1.000
_cell.length_b   1.000
_cell.length_c   1.000
_cell.angle_alpha   90.00
_cell.angle_beta   90.00
_cell.angle_gamma   90.00
#
_symmetry.space_group_name_H-M   'P 1'
#
loop_
_entity.id
_entity.type
_entity.pdbx_description
1 polymer ?
#
loop_
_entity_poly.entity_id
_entity_poly.type
_entity_poly.pdbx_seq_one_letter_code
_entity_poly.pdbx_strand_id
1 'polypeptide(L)'
;MQTIVSTSRPPFFLINFRLMTEEEIKREYEVIDRAKKDPAAFGPLYEKYFDRIFNFVFAQTDDENLTADLCSQTFLIALSNVHKYEFRGVPVSAWFYKIASNEVNKHFNKTKSRKVYTL
;
A
#
# COMPACT_ATOMS: atom_id res chain seq x y z
N MET A 1 -14.45 -27.78 21.33
CA MET A 1 -13.28 -26.95 21.67
C MET A 1 -12.48 -26.70 20.40
N GLN A 2 -12.36 -25.42 20.02
CA GLN A 2 -11.43 -24.80 19.05
C GLN A 2 -11.42 -25.29 17.59
N THR A 3 -12.24 -24.68 16.74
CA THR A 3 -12.05 -24.65 15.29
C THR A 3 -11.36 -23.32 14.93
N ILE A 4 -10.04 -23.35 14.85
CA ILE A 4 -9.25 -22.24 14.34
C ILE A 4 -9.43 -22.15 12.82
N VAL A 5 -10.23 -21.20 12.36
CA VAL A 5 -10.13 -20.69 10.99
C VAL A 5 -8.81 -19.93 10.89
N SER A 6 -7.72 -20.68 10.65
CA SER A 6 -6.42 -20.13 10.31
C SER A 6 -6.54 -19.49 8.93
N THR A 7 -6.94 -18.23 8.88
CA THR A 7 -6.75 -17.39 7.70
C THR A 7 -5.27 -17.02 7.62
N SER A 8 -4.41 -18.02 7.36
CA SER A 8 -3.09 -17.76 6.79
C SER A 8 -3.29 -17.29 5.34
N ARG A 9 -3.82 -16.06 5.18
CA ARG A 9 -3.62 -15.31 3.94
C ARG A 9 -2.10 -15.15 3.85
N PRO A 10 -1.41 -15.77 2.88
CA PRO A 10 0.01 -15.51 2.70
C PRO A 10 0.18 -13.99 2.61
N PRO A 11 1.26 -13.40 3.15
CA PRO A 11 1.53 -11.98 2.94
C PRO A 11 1.53 -11.76 1.43
N PHE A 12 0.49 -11.07 0.94
CA PHE A 12 0.22 -10.83 -0.48
C PHE A 12 1.44 -10.28 -1.23
N PHE A 13 2.37 -9.68 -0.47
CA PHE A 13 3.70 -9.25 -0.85
C PHE A 13 4.51 -10.28 -1.67
N LEU A 14 4.32 -11.59 -1.44
CA LEU A 14 5.15 -12.64 -2.05
C LEU A 14 4.69 -13.10 -3.44
N ILE A 15 3.46 -12.78 -3.87
CA ILE A 15 2.90 -13.36 -5.10
C ILE A 15 3.36 -12.60 -6.37
N ASN A 16 3.71 -11.31 -6.26
CA ASN A 16 4.12 -10.49 -7.41
C ASN A 16 5.63 -10.18 -7.49
N PHE A 17 6.43 -10.59 -6.50
CA PHE A 17 7.85 -10.17 -6.39
C PHE A 17 8.78 -10.76 -7.48
N ARG A 18 8.34 -11.78 -8.23
CA ARG A 18 9.26 -12.67 -8.96
C ARG A 18 9.66 -12.23 -10.38
N LEU A 19 9.21 -11.09 -10.92
CA LEU A 19 9.44 -10.73 -12.34
C LEU A 19 9.75 -9.24 -12.59
N MET A 20 10.42 -8.54 -11.68
CA MET A 20 10.95 -7.20 -11.98
C MET A 20 12.47 -7.26 -12.06
N THR A 21 13.00 -6.87 -13.22
CA THR A 21 14.45 -6.76 -13.42
C THR A 21 15.01 -5.62 -12.57
N GLU A 22 16.25 -5.73 -12.10
CA GLU A 22 16.91 -4.67 -11.32
C GLU A 22 16.90 -3.31 -12.06
N GLU A 23 16.93 -3.35 -13.39
CA GLU A 23 16.84 -2.16 -14.24
C GLU A 23 15.46 -1.47 -14.17
N GLU A 24 14.37 -2.23 -14.15
CA GLU A 24 13.03 -1.65 -14.00
C GLU A 24 12.85 -1.00 -12.63
N ILE A 25 13.34 -1.66 -11.58
CA ILE A 25 13.29 -1.14 -10.21
C ILE A 25 14.07 0.19 -10.11
N LYS A 26 15.22 0.28 -10.81
CA LYS A 26 16.02 1.50 -10.87
C LYS A 26 15.32 2.62 -11.65
N ARG A 27 14.68 2.32 -12.79
CA ARG A 27 13.90 3.31 -13.56
C ARG A 27 12.72 3.87 -12.77
N GLU A 28 12.00 3.02 -12.05
CA GLU A 28 10.91 3.46 -11.18
C GLU A 28 11.41 4.31 -10.02
N TYR A 29 12.59 3.97 -9.48
CA TYR A 29 13.25 4.80 -8.48
C TYR A 29 13.64 6.18 -9.02
N GLU A 30 14.15 6.28 -10.24
CA GLU A 30 14.47 7.57 -10.86
C GLU A 30 13.22 8.46 -11.04
N VAL A 31 12.05 7.86 -11.27
CA VAL A 31 10.76 8.58 -11.29
C VAL A 31 10.41 9.08 -9.88
N ILE A 32 10.57 8.25 -8.85
CA ILE A 32 10.39 8.64 -7.44
C ILE A 32 11.37 9.75 -7.05
N ASP A 33 12.62 9.67 -7.47
CA ASP A 33 13.65 10.66 -7.13
C ASP A 33 13.37 12.01 -7.79
N ARG A 34 12.89 12.00 -9.04
CA ARG A 34 12.35 13.21 -9.68
C ARG A 34 11.10 13.71 -8.96
N ALA A 35 10.20 12.81 -8.53
CA ALA A 35 9.00 13.16 -7.78
C ALA A 35 9.28 13.82 -6.43
N LYS A 36 10.44 13.56 -5.81
CA LYS A 36 10.88 14.29 -4.61
C LYS A 36 11.07 15.78 -4.83
N LYS A 37 11.42 16.19 -6.07
CA LYS A 37 11.64 17.60 -6.45
C LYS A 37 10.42 18.19 -7.13
N ASP A 38 9.75 17.40 -7.96
CA ASP A 38 8.60 17.81 -8.74
C ASP A 38 7.44 16.81 -8.55
N PRO A 39 6.42 17.14 -7.74
CA PRO A 39 5.30 16.24 -7.48
C PRO A 39 4.55 15.81 -8.75
N ALA A 40 4.60 16.59 -9.83
CA ALA A 40 3.92 16.26 -11.08
C ALA A 40 4.60 15.08 -11.81
N ALA A 41 5.90 14.86 -11.62
CA ALA A 41 6.62 13.69 -12.13
C ALA A 41 6.11 12.35 -11.57
N PHE A 42 5.31 12.36 -10.50
CA PHE A 42 4.70 11.17 -9.90
C PHE A 42 3.46 10.65 -10.65
N GLY A 43 2.83 11.47 -11.49
CA GLY A 43 1.59 11.15 -12.21
C GLY A 43 1.57 9.78 -12.91
N PRO A 44 2.52 9.46 -13.81
CA PRO A 44 2.50 8.18 -14.53
C PRO A 44 2.71 6.96 -13.60
N LEU A 45 3.42 7.15 -12.49
CA LEU A 45 3.60 6.10 -11.49
C LEU A 45 2.30 5.90 -10.70
N TYR A 46 1.63 6.98 -10.36
CA TYR A 46 0.33 6.97 -9.71
C TYR A 46 -0.70 6.20 -10.55
N GLU A 47 -0.88 6.54 -11.82
CA GLU A 47 -1.88 5.88 -12.68
C GLU A 47 -1.62 4.37 -12.83
N LYS A 48 -0.35 3.97 -12.96
CA LYS A 48 0.05 2.55 -13.05
C LYS A 48 -0.27 1.76 -11.79
N TYR A 49 -0.13 2.38 -10.61
CA TYR A 49 -0.30 1.71 -9.32
C TYR A 49 -1.65 1.91 -8.67
N PHE A 50 -2.39 2.94 -9.07
CA PHE A 50 -3.74 3.25 -8.57
C PHE A 50 -4.66 2.05 -8.71
N ASP A 51 -4.81 1.52 -9.92
CA ASP A 51 -5.69 0.38 -10.19
C ASP A 51 -5.31 -0.86 -9.36
N ARG A 52 -4.01 -1.15 -9.26
CA ARG A 52 -3.49 -2.30 -8.51
C ARG A 52 -3.71 -2.19 -7.01
N ILE A 53 -3.50 -1.01 -6.44
CA ILE A 53 -3.68 -0.76 -5.00
C ILE A 53 -5.18 -0.73 -4.70
N PHE A 54 -5.98 -0.09 -5.54
CA PHE A 54 -7.43 -0.04 -5.39
C PHE A 54 -8.02 -1.44 -5.35
N ASN A 55 -7.71 -2.29 -6.35
CA ASN A 55 -8.18 -3.67 -6.38
C ASN A 55 -7.70 -4.49 -5.16
N PHE A 56 -6.48 -4.24 -4.69
CA PHE A 56 -5.92 -4.91 -3.50
C PHE A 56 -6.62 -4.51 -2.19
N VAL A 57 -6.95 -3.24 -2.03
CA VAL A 57 -7.68 -2.72 -0.86
C VAL A 57 -9.15 -3.14 -0.93
N PHE A 58 -9.75 -3.11 -2.12
CA PHE A 58 -11.11 -3.58 -2.37
C PHE A 58 -11.28 -5.05 -1.99
N ALA A 59 -10.34 -5.92 -2.41
CA ALA A 59 -10.34 -7.33 -2.06
C ALA A 59 -10.21 -7.62 -0.53
N GLN A 60 -9.83 -6.62 0.27
CA GLN A 60 -9.73 -6.74 1.73
C GLN A 60 -10.91 -6.13 2.48
N THR A 61 -11.51 -5.07 1.96
CA THR A 61 -12.55 -4.29 2.63
C THR A 61 -13.95 -4.62 2.16
N ASP A 62 -14.10 -5.08 0.91
CA ASP A 62 -15.38 -5.39 0.24
C ASP A 62 -16.36 -4.21 0.23
N ASP A 63 -15.86 -2.99 0.43
CA ASP A 63 -16.63 -1.74 0.48
C ASP A 63 -15.93 -0.67 -0.35
N GLU A 64 -16.64 -0.15 -1.36
CA GLU A 64 -16.09 0.81 -2.32
C GLU A 64 -15.75 2.17 -1.67
N ASN A 65 -16.60 2.65 -0.77
CA ASN A 65 -16.42 3.94 -0.12
C ASN A 65 -15.21 3.90 0.83
N LEU A 66 -15.09 2.81 1.59
CA LEU A 66 -13.93 2.57 2.44
C LEU A 66 -12.66 2.36 1.60
N THR A 67 -12.76 1.66 0.48
CA THR A 67 -11.64 1.47 -0.44
C THR A 67 -11.12 2.81 -0.94
N ALA A 68 -11.99 3.69 -1.42
CA ALA A 68 -11.62 5.01 -1.94
C ALA A 68 -10.92 5.88 -0.87
N ASP A 69 -11.40 5.85 0.37
CA ASP A 69 -10.79 6.57 1.49
C ASP A 69 -9.39 6.03 1.81
N LEU A 70 -9.25 4.71 1.95
CA LEU A 70 -7.96 4.06 2.22
C LEU A 70 -6.96 4.23 1.07
N CYS A 71 -7.43 4.20 -0.17
CA CYS A 71 -6.59 4.46 -1.34
C CYS A 71 -6.04 5.88 -1.28
N SER A 72 -6.90 6.88 -1.06
CA SER A 72 -6.51 8.29 -0.92
C SER A 72 -5.48 8.49 0.21
N GLN A 73 -5.73 7.88 1.38
CA GLN A 73 -4.79 7.92 2.51
C GLN A 73 -3.44 7.27 2.18
N THR A 74 -3.46 6.13 1.49
CA THR A 74 -2.23 5.42 1.07
C THR A 74 -1.36 6.32 0.20
N PHE A 75 -1.95 7.00 -0.79
CA PHE A 75 -1.21 7.91 -1.67
C PHE A 75 -0.71 9.17 -0.97
N LEU A 76 -1.50 9.73 -0.04
CA LEU A 76 -1.05 10.86 0.79
C LEU A 76 0.17 10.50 1.65
N ILE A 77 0.13 9.32 2.28
CA ILE A 77 1.24 8.82 3.09
C ILE A 77 2.45 8.51 2.20
N ALA A 78 2.23 7.95 1.01
CA ALA A 78 3.29 7.70 0.05
C ALA A 78 3.96 9.02 -0.37
N LEU A 79 3.20 10.02 -0.79
CA LEU A 79 3.73 11.33 -1.17
C LEU A 79 4.49 11.99 -0.02
N SER A 80 3.96 11.92 1.20
CA SER A 80 4.64 12.47 2.39
C SER A 80 5.95 11.75 2.72
N ASN A 81 6.02 10.45 2.47
CA ASN A 81 7.21 9.64 2.71
C ASN A 81 8.16 9.56 1.51
N VAL A 82 7.78 10.11 0.34
CA VAL A 82 8.60 10.08 -0.87
C VAL A 82 9.97 10.70 -0.63
N HIS A 83 10.03 11.79 0.17
CA HIS A 83 11.27 12.46 0.55
C HIS A 83 12.19 11.62 1.43
N LYS A 84 11.61 10.72 2.25
CA LYS A 84 12.33 9.80 3.15
C LYS A 84 12.64 8.45 2.50
N TYR A 85 12.19 8.24 1.26
CA TYR A 85 12.35 6.97 0.59
C TYR A 85 13.81 6.75 0.16
N GLU A 86 14.44 5.73 0.71
CA GLU A 86 15.75 5.22 0.30
C GLU A 86 15.61 4.02 -0.63
N PHE A 87 16.37 4.02 -1.72
CA PHE A 87 16.51 2.86 -2.59
C PHE A 87 17.23 1.73 -1.87
N ARG A 88 16.55 0.60 -1.66
CA ARG A 88 17.13 -0.60 -1.03
C ARG A 88 17.05 -1.84 -1.93
N GLY A 89 16.93 -1.64 -3.25
CA GLY A 89 16.76 -2.73 -4.22
C GLY A 89 15.38 -3.39 -4.18
N VAL A 90 14.39 -2.73 -3.58
CA VAL A 90 12.99 -3.19 -3.58
C VAL A 90 12.17 -2.37 -4.58
N PRO A 91 11.23 -2.99 -5.32
CA PRO A 91 10.38 -2.28 -6.25
C PRO A 91 9.51 -1.25 -5.52
N VAL A 92 9.19 -0.15 -6.18
CA VAL A 92 8.32 0.90 -5.60
C VAL A 92 6.92 0.32 -5.31
N SER A 93 6.47 -0.63 -6.12
CA SER A 93 5.29 -1.48 -5.87
C SER A 93 5.22 -1.97 -4.42
N ALA A 94 6.30 -2.58 -3.93
CA ALA A 94 6.35 -3.18 -2.61
C ALA A 94 6.16 -2.14 -1.49
N TRP A 95 6.68 -0.93 -1.70
CA TRP A 95 6.49 0.16 -0.77
C TRP A 95 5.03 0.62 -0.70
N PHE A 96 4.36 0.74 -1.84
CA PHE A 96 2.92 1.03 -1.86
C PHE A 96 2.09 -0.04 -1.16
N TYR A 97 2.32 -1.33 -1.48
CA TYR A 97 1.60 -2.42 -0.83
C TYR A 97 1.82 -2.45 0.68
N LYS A 98 3.02 -2.07 1.15
CA LYS A 98 3.32 -1.95 2.57
C LYS A 98 2.49 -0.85 3.24
N ILE A 99 2.38 0.32 2.62
CA ILE A 99 1.56 1.43 3.13
C ILE A 99 0.08 1.03 3.12
N ALA A 100 -0.42 0.48 2.01
CA ALA A 100 -1.81 0.06 1.87
C ALA A 100 -2.20 -0.98 2.94
N SER A 101 -1.37 -2.02 3.12
CA SER A 101 -1.59 -3.05 4.14
C SER A 101 -1.59 -2.45 5.57
N ASN A 102 -0.69 -1.51 5.85
CA ASN A 102 -0.68 -0.83 7.14
C ASN A 102 -1.95 0.00 7.37
N GLU A 103 -2.44 0.71 6.35
CA GLU A 103 -3.63 1.54 6.46
C GLU A 103 -4.91 0.69 6.63
N VAL A 104 -5.00 -0.41 5.88
CA VAL A 104 -6.06 -1.41 6.05
C VAL A 104 -6.03 -1.98 7.48
N ASN A 105 -4.88 -2.44 7.96
CA ASN A 105 -4.74 -2.98 9.31
C ASN A 105 -5.11 -1.95 10.40
N LYS A 106 -4.70 -0.69 10.22
CA LYS A 106 -5.04 0.42 11.12
C LYS A 106 -6.54 0.66 11.16
N HIS A 107 -7.22 0.62 10.02
CA HIS A 107 -8.67 0.73 9.96
C HIS A 107 -9.35 -0.40 10.75
N PHE A 108 -8.98 -1.66 10.48
CA PHE A 108 -9.53 -2.81 11.19
C PHE A 108 -9.23 -2.82 12.70
N ASN A 109 -8.05 -2.32 13.11
CA ASN A 109 -7.70 -2.20 14.53
C ASN A 109 -8.49 -1.10 15.24
N LYS A 110 -8.73 0.04 14.58
CA LYS A 110 -9.54 1.15 15.11
C LYS A 110 -10.99 0.73 15.37
N THR A 111 -11.55 -0.11 14.52
CA THR A 111 -12.90 -0.69 14.70
C THR A 111 -12.97 -1.60 15.93
N LYS A 112 -11.92 -2.36 16.24
CA LYS A 112 -11.85 -3.20 17.46
C LYS A 112 -11.70 -2.39 18.76
N SER A 113 -11.08 -1.22 18.72
CA SER A 113 -10.82 -0.39 19.90
C SER A 113 -12.01 0.47 20.34
N ARG A 114 -13.12 0.52 19.58
CA ARG A 114 -14.41 1.06 20.05
C ARG A 114 -15.15 0.11 21.01
N LYS A 115 -14.40 -0.65 21.83
CA LYS A 115 -14.99 -1.36 22.95
C LYS A 115 -15.23 -0.32 24.04
N VAL A 116 -16.49 0.11 24.12
CA VAL A 116 -17.02 1.07 25.07
C VAL A 116 -16.57 0.67 26.48
N TYR A 117 -15.71 1.49 27.09
CA TYR A 117 -15.58 1.48 28.54
C TYR A 117 -16.72 2.33 29.08
N THR A 118 -17.87 1.71 29.25
CA THR A 118 -18.92 2.28 30.09
C THR A 118 -18.44 2.12 31.53
N LEU A 119 -18.20 3.24 32.22
CA LEU A 119 -18.04 3.31 33.68
C LEU A 119 -19.42 3.42 34.33
#